data_AF-A0A959GEB6-F1
#
_entry.id   AF-A0A959GEB6-F1
#
_cell.length_a   1.000
_cell.length_b   1.000
_cell.length_c   1.000
_cell.angle_alpha   90.00
_cell.angle_beta   90.00
_cell.angle_gamma   90.00
#
_symmetry.space_group_name_H-M   'P 1'
#
loop_
_entity.id
_entity.type
_entity.pdbx_description
1 polymer ?
#
loop_
_entity_poly.entity_id
_entity_poly.type
_entity_poly.pdbx_seq_one_letter_code
_entity_poly.pdbx_strand_id
1 'polypeptide(L)'
;NNEFGFDYLRDNMVRSTDEMVQRKHHYAMVDEVDSVLIDDARTPLIISGPVPQGSEEQEYMALRPDVERLIAAQRKLATQYLADARRLFAEGKTGYQEGEAGMALLRAYRALPKYRPLIKFLSEEGVKVTLQKAENFYMQEQSKNMHLVDEELYFTIDEKNRNVELTDHGAEFLSRGTDDNDFFVMPDIASEMVEIQNNDTLNAEEKEEAKTKLSQDFAIKSKRLHSISQLLKAYTL
;
A
#
# COMPACT_ATOMS: atom_id res chain seq x y z
N ASN A 1 -20.23 -32.91 -10.62
CA ASN A 1 -20.28 -31.43 -10.42
C ASN A 1 -18.87 -30.83 -10.33
N ASN A 2 -18.00 -31.31 -9.44
CA ASN A 2 -16.70 -30.68 -9.14
C ASN A 2 -15.73 -30.60 -10.34
N GLU A 3 -15.46 -31.71 -11.03
CA GLU A 3 -14.53 -31.70 -12.18
C GLU A 3 -14.96 -30.73 -13.29
N PHE A 4 -16.26 -30.68 -13.60
CA PHE A 4 -16.79 -29.76 -14.60
C PHE A 4 -16.60 -28.29 -14.21
N GLY A 5 -16.72 -27.97 -12.92
CA GLY A 5 -16.43 -26.64 -12.40
C GLY A 5 -14.93 -26.32 -12.38
N PHE A 6 -14.08 -27.28 -12.01
CA PHE A 6 -12.62 -27.10 -12.01
C PHE A 6 -12.03 -26.98 -13.41
N ASP A 7 -12.54 -27.73 -14.38
CA ASP A 7 -12.17 -27.56 -15.78
C ASP A 7 -12.49 -26.15 -16.28
N TYR A 8 -13.67 -25.61 -15.94
CA TYR A 8 -14.00 -24.24 -16.27
C TYR A 8 -13.04 -23.24 -15.61
N LEU A 9 -12.70 -23.43 -14.33
CA LEU A 9 -11.75 -22.56 -13.64
C LEU A 9 -10.34 -22.65 -14.26
N ARG A 10 -9.87 -23.86 -14.62
CA ARG A 10 -8.57 -24.09 -15.27
C ARG A 10 -8.51 -23.47 -16.66
N ASP A 11 -9.58 -23.58 -17.45
CA ASP A 11 -9.68 -23.01 -18.79
C ASP A 11 -9.62 -21.46 -18.78
N ASN A 12 -9.95 -20.83 -17.66
CA ASN A 12 -9.79 -19.38 -17.49
C ASN A 12 -8.39 -18.97 -16.99
N MET A 13 -7.48 -19.94 -16.83
CA MET A 13 -6.10 -19.72 -16.39
C MET A 13 -5.04 -20.13 -17.43
N VAL A 14 -5.45 -20.73 -18.56
CA VAL A 14 -4.52 -21.16 -19.63
C VAL A 14 -3.94 -19.98 -20.40
N ARG A 15 -2.77 -20.17 -21.03
CA ARG A 15 -2.07 -19.09 -21.76
C ARG A 15 -2.50 -18.96 -23.21
N SER A 16 -3.11 -20.00 -23.77
CA SER A 16 -3.56 -20.06 -25.15
C SER A 16 -4.91 -20.75 -25.25
N THR A 17 -5.70 -20.41 -26.27
CA THR A 17 -7.02 -21.01 -26.49
C THR A 17 -6.97 -22.50 -26.83
N ASP A 18 -5.82 -22.98 -27.32
CA ASP A 18 -5.62 -24.38 -27.70
C ASP A 18 -5.44 -25.30 -26.48
N GLU A 19 -5.16 -24.72 -25.30
CA GLU A 19 -5.03 -25.44 -24.03
C GLU A 19 -6.38 -25.63 -23.31
N MET A 20 -7.47 -24.98 -23.79
CA MET A 20 -8.80 -25.11 -23.18
C MET A 20 -9.39 -26.50 -23.43
N VAL A 21 -9.95 -27.11 -22.39
CA VAL A 21 -10.57 -28.45 -22.48
C VAL A 21 -12.09 -28.39 -22.68
N GLN A 22 -12.75 -27.33 -22.20
CA GLN A 22 -14.19 -27.15 -22.36
C GLN A 22 -14.52 -26.36 -23.62
N ARG A 23 -15.65 -26.76 -24.23
CA ARG A 23 -16.32 -25.99 -25.28
C ARG A 23 -17.49 -25.22 -24.68
N LYS A 24 -18.17 -24.41 -25.50
CA LYS A 24 -19.38 -23.67 -25.10
C LYS A 24 -20.38 -24.59 -24.41
N HIS A 25 -20.88 -24.18 -23.23
CA HIS A 25 -21.90 -24.93 -22.50
C HIS A 25 -23.27 -24.74 -23.18
N HIS A 26 -23.92 -25.85 -23.53
CA HIS A 26 -25.21 -25.84 -24.26
C HIS A 26 -26.37 -26.33 -23.40
N TYR A 27 -26.19 -27.46 -22.73
CA TYR A 27 -27.21 -28.09 -21.89
C TYR A 27 -26.51 -29.03 -20.90
N ALA A 28 -27.07 -29.15 -19.69
CA ALA A 28 -26.60 -30.07 -18.67
C ALA A 28 -27.79 -30.74 -17.97
N MET A 29 -27.71 -32.05 -17.79
CA MET A 29 -28.59 -32.80 -16.90
C MET A 29 -27.84 -33.05 -15.60
N VAL A 30 -28.44 -32.63 -14.49
CA VAL A 30 -27.85 -32.78 -13.16
C VAL A 30 -28.61 -33.87 -12.44
N ASP A 31 -27.97 -35.01 -12.25
CA ASP A 31 -28.46 -36.04 -11.35
C ASP A 31 -28.19 -35.63 -9.89
N GLU A 32 -29.02 -36.11 -8.96
CA GLU A 32 -28.95 -35.75 -7.52
C GLU A 32 -28.92 -34.22 -7.29
N VAL A 33 -29.89 -33.53 -7.88
CA VAL A 33 -29.92 -32.07 -7.98
C VAL A 33 -29.93 -31.33 -6.64
N ASP A 34 -30.54 -31.92 -5.62
CA ASP A 34 -30.58 -31.39 -4.25
C ASP A 34 -29.17 -31.40 -3.63
N SER A 35 -28.46 -32.51 -3.76
CA SER A 35 -27.07 -32.63 -3.28
C SER A 35 -26.15 -31.65 -4.01
N VAL A 36 -26.26 -31.55 -5.34
CA VAL A 36 -25.36 -30.74 -6.16
C VAL A 36 -25.64 -29.23 -6.09
N LEU A 37 -26.90 -28.80 -6.20
CA LEU A 37 -27.26 -27.38 -6.33
C LEU A 37 -27.66 -26.72 -5.00
N ILE A 38 -27.85 -27.50 -3.93
CA ILE A 38 -28.16 -26.95 -2.60
C ILE A 38 -27.04 -27.27 -1.63
N ASP A 39 -26.72 -28.55 -1.41
CA ASP A 39 -25.81 -28.91 -0.33
C ASP A 39 -24.35 -28.55 -0.65
N ASP A 40 -23.85 -29.02 -1.79
CA ASP A 40 -22.46 -28.78 -2.24
C ASP A 40 -22.23 -27.33 -2.67
N ALA A 41 -23.23 -26.69 -3.27
CA ALA A 41 -23.15 -25.31 -3.78
C ALA A 41 -22.87 -24.25 -2.70
N ARG A 42 -22.98 -24.60 -1.41
CA ARG A 42 -22.64 -23.72 -0.29
C ARG A 42 -21.15 -23.47 -0.13
N THR A 43 -20.31 -24.39 -0.63
CA THR A 43 -18.85 -24.26 -0.56
C THR A 43 -18.32 -23.90 -1.95
N PRO A 44 -17.63 -22.77 -2.13
CA PRO A 44 -17.12 -22.38 -3.45
C PRO A 44 -16.03 -23.34 -3.94
N LEU A 45 -15.98 -23.56 -5.26
CA LEU A 45 -14.86 -24.27 -5.91
C LEU A 45 -13.65 -23.34 -6.00
N ILE A 46 -12.50 -23.77 -5.47
CA ILE A 46 -11.28 -22.97 -5.37
C ILE A 46 -10.09 -23.77 -5.92
N ILE A 47 -9.31 -23.18 -6.82
CA ILE A 47 -7.99 -23.68 -7.20
C ILE A 47 -6.96 -22.95 -6.33
N SER A 48 -6.29 -23.69 -5.44
CA SER A 48 -5.15 -23.19 -4.69
C SER A 48 -3.86 -23.81 -5.22
N GLY A 49 -2.83 -22.98 -5.41
CA GLY A 49 -1.48 -23.42 -5.71
C GLY A 49 -0.60 -23.35 -4.45
N PRO A 50 0.45 -24.19 -4.34
CA PRO A 50 1.45 -24.00 -3.31
C PRO A 50 2.12 -22.64 -3.51
N VAL A 51 2.15 -21.81 -2.47
CA VAL A 51 2.98 -20.60 -2.47
C VAL A 51 4.43 -21.06 -2.35
N PRO A 52 5.36 -20.59 -3.21
CA PRO A 52 6.77 -20.94 -3.07
C PRO A 52 7.26 -20.55 -1.67
N GLN A 53 7.44 -21.55 -0.80
CA GLN A 53 7.93 -21.34 0.56
C GLN A 53 9.32 -20.69 0.52
N GLY A 54 9.49 -19.62 1.30
CA GLY A 54 10.80 -19.04 1.61
C GLY A 54 11.03 -17.63 1.08
N SER A 55 10.60 -17.28 -0.14
CA SER A 55 11.01 -15.99 -0.73
C SER A 55 10.32 -14.77 -0.11
N GLU A 56 9.02 -14.85 0.19
CA GLU A 56 8.27 -13.75 0.81
C GLU A 56 8.59 -13.63 2.31
N GLU A 57 8.64 -14.75 3.03
CA GLU A 57 8.92 -14.74 4.46
C GLU A 57 10.33 -14.23 4.77
N GLN A 58 11.33 -14.59 3.96
CA GLN A 58 12.69 -14.04 4.09
C GLN A 58 12.72 -12.54 3.83
N GLU A 59 11.95 -12.05 2.85
CA GLU A 59 11.87 -10.63 2.53
C GLU A 59 11.21 -9.83 3.66
N TYR A 60 10.11 -10.32 4.21
CA TYR A 60 9.48 -9.69 5.38
C TYR A 60 10.42 -9.66 6.59
N MET A 61 11.14 -10.74 6.87
CA MET A 61 12.08 -10.81 7.99
C MET A 61 13.27 -9.86 7.78
N ALA A 62 13.74 -9.69 6.55
CA ALA A 62 14.81 -8.77 6.20
C ALA A 62 14.38 -7.30 6.36
N LEU A 63 13.15 -6.96 5.97
CA LEU A 63 12.63 -5.58 6.01
C LEU A 63 12.09 -5.18 7.39
N ARG A 64 11.78 -6.15 8.27
CA ARG A 64 11.16 -5.90 9.58
C ARG A 64 11.93 -4.89 10.44
N PRO A 65 13.27 -4.97 10.60
CA PRO A 65 14.02 -4.02 11.41
C PRO A 65 13.91 -2.58 10.90
N ASP A 66 13.88 -2.40 9.58
CA ASP A 66 13.78 -1.07 8.97
C ASP A 66 12.40 -0.45 9.18
N VAL A 67 11.35 -1.27 9.01
CA VAL A 67 9.97 -0.85 9.31
C VAL A 67 9.82 -0.53 10.80
N GLU A 68 10.38 -1.34 11.71
CA GLU A 68 10.35 -1.05 13.15
C GLU A 68 11.03 0.30 13.48
N ARG A 69 12.17 0.61 12.84
CA ARG A 69 12.84 1.91 12.97
C ARG A 69 11.97 3.06 12.46
N LEU A 70 11.33 2.88 11.30
CA LEU A 70 10.42 3.86 10.70
C LEU A 70 9.20 4.14 11.59
N ILE A 71 8.56 3.10 12.12
CA ILE A 71 7.44 3.20 13.07
C ILE A 71 7.86 3.96 14.33
N ALA A 72 9.06 3.70 14.85
CA ALA A 72 9.58 4.40 16.02
C ALA A 72 9.80 5.90 15.74
N ALA A 73 10.36 6.24 14.58
CA ALA A 73 10.55 7.61 14.14
C ALA A 73 9.21 8.34 13.97
N GLN A 74 8.24 7.71 13.28
CA GLN A 74 6.88 8.24 13.14
C GLN A 74 6.20 8.46 14.49
N ARG A 75 6.32 7.53 15.43
CA ARG A 75 5.72 7.68 16.77
C ARG A 75 6.30 8.87 17.52
N LYS A 76 7.61 9.12 17.40
CA LYS A 76 8.26 10.30 18.00
C LYS A 76 7.68 11.58 17.40
N LEU A 77 7.56 11.63 16.08
CA LEU A 77 7.01 12.76 15.34
C LEU A 77 5.53 13.03 15.71
N ALA A 78 4.70 11.98 15.72
CA ALA A 78 3.30 12.08 16.13
C ALA A 78 3.14 12.59 17.58
N THR A 79 4.03 12.18 18.48
CA THR A 79 4.03 12.64 19.87
C THR A 79 4.41 14.12 19.96
N GLN A 80 5.36 14.57 19.15
CA GLN A 80 5.75 15.98 19.06
C GLN A 80 4.61 16.83 18.54
N TYR A 81 4.00 16.46 17.40
CA TYR A 81 2.86 17.21 16.86
C TYR A 81 1.66 17.24 17.81
N LEU A 82 1.40 16.17 18.56
CA LEU A 82 0.36 16.18 19.59
C LEU A 82 0.69 17.16 20.72
N ALA A 83 1.95 17.24 21.15
CA ALA A 83 2.38 18.19 22.17
C ALA A 83 2.23 19.64 21.68
N ASP A 84 2.64 19.92 20.44
CA ASP A 84 2.47 21.22 19.81
C ASP A 84 0.99 21.60 19.64
N ALA A 85 0.16 20.66 19.18
CA ALA A 85 -1.27 20.86 19.06
C ALA A 85 -1.91 21.22 20.41
N ARG A 86 -1.55 20.51 21.49
CA ARG A 86 -2.05 20.81 22.86
C ARG A 86 -1.63 22.21 23.31
N ARG A 87 -0.35 22.57 23.12
CA ARG A 87 0.18 23.89 23.49
C ARG A 87 -0.51 25.01 22.71
N LEU A 88 -0.57 24.90 21.39
CA LEU A 88 -1.17 25.91 20.51
C LEU A 88 -2.68 26.05 20.73
N PHE A 89 -3.38 24.94 21.01
CA PHE A 89 -4.80 24.97 21.35
C PHE A 89 -5.04 25.70 22.67
N ALA A 90 -4.22 25.45 23.70
CA ALA A 90 -4.29 26.17 24.97
C ALA A 90 -3.96 27.67 24.84
N GLU A 91 -3.09 28.04 23.88
CA GLU A 91 -2.79 29.43 23.53
C GLU A 91 -3.91 30.10 22.69
N GLY A 92 -4.98 29.37 22.32
CA GLY A 92 -6.08 29.87 21.51
C GLY A 92 -5.76 29.98 20.00
N LYS A 93 -4.61 29.47 19.55
CA LYS A 93 -4.18 29.46 18.14
C LYS A 93 -4.81 28.29 17.38
N THR A 94 -6.13 28.25 17.33
CA THR A 94 -6.91 27.13 16.79
C THR A 94 -7.09 27.14 15.26
N GLY A 95 -6.29 27.93 14.54
CA GLY A 95 -6.32 27.98 13.08
C GLY A 95 -5.67 26.74 12.45
N TYR A 96 -5.48 26.79 11.13
CA TYR A 96 -5.08 25.64 10.30
C TYR A 96 -3.77 25.87 9.55
N GLN A 97 -3.13 27.02 9.69
CA GLN A 97 -1.86 27.32 9.02
C GLN A 97 -0.68 26.67 9.73
N GLU A 98 0.50 26.72 9.10
CA GLU A 98 1.74 26.26 9.70
C GLU A 98 1.98 26.99 11.04
N GLY A 99 2.32 26.22 12.08
CA GLY A 99 2.47 26.76 13.44
C GLY A 99 1.16 26.98 14.21
N GLU A 100 0.00 26.56 13.68
CA GLU A 100 -1.29 26.58 14.38
C GLU A 100 -1.76 25.18 14.82
N ALA A 101 -2.69 25.16 15.79
CA ALA A 101 -3.11 23.91 16.44
C ALA A 101 -3.77 22.94 15.47
N GLY A 102 -4.55 23.42 14.49
CA GLY A 102 -5.25 22.58 13.53
C GLY A 102 -4.29 21.81 12.62
N MET A 103 -3.20 22.46 12.16
CA MET A 103 -2.18 21.80 11.34
C MET A 103 -1.44 20.71 12.15
N ALA A 104 -0.95 21.06 13.34
CA ALA A 104 -0.28 20.11 14.22
C ALA A 104 -1.20 18.93 14.61
N LEU A 105 -2.48 19.21 14.87
CA LEU A 105 -3.46 18.19 15.21
C LEU A 105 -3.75 17.26 14.02
N LEU A 106 -3.86 17.81 12.81
CA LEU A 106 -4.07 17.03 11.59
C LEU A 106 -2.85 16.14 11.28
N ARG A 107 -1.62 16.67 11.40
CA ARG A 107 -0.39 15.87 11.27
C ARG A 107 -0.33 14.74 12.29
N ALA A 108 -0.62 15.02 13.57
CA ALA A 108 -0.68 13.98 14.60
C ALA A 108 -1.73 12.90 14.29
N TYR A 109 -2.89 13.29 13.76
CA TYR A 109 -3.96 12.37 13.37
C TYR A 109 -3.60 11.51 12.17
N ARG A 110 -3.06 12.09 11.09
CA ARG A 110 -2.61 11.34 9.92
C ARG A 110 -1.41 10.44 10.21
N ALA A 111 -0.59 10.82 11.19
CA ALA A 111 0.58 10.05 11.60
C ALA A 111 0.22 8.78 12.38
N LEU A 112 -0.63 8.89 13.42
CA LEU A 112 -1.04 7.78 14.28
C LEU A 112 -2.47 8.02 14.85
N PRO A 113 -3.54 7.78 14.07
CA PRO A 113 -4.91 8.12 14.46
C PRO A 113 -5.40 7.32 15.67
N LYS A 114 -4.91 6.08 15.86
CA LYS A 114 -5.24 5.21 17.01
C LYS A 114 -4.39 5.46 18.26
N TYR A 115 -3.56 6.50 18.28
CA TYR A 115 -2.71 6.81 19.43
C TYR A 115 -3.55 7.25 20.63
N ARG A 116 -3.51 6.51 21.76
CA ARG A 116 -4.39 6.75 22.92
C ARG A 116 -4.37 8.20 23.45
N PRO A 117 -3.20 8.88 23.60
CA PRO A 117 -3.16 10.28 24.02
C PRO A 117 -3.80 11.26 23.03
N LEU A 118 -3.77 10.96 21.73
CA LEU A 118 -4.46 11.73 20.70
C LEU A 118 -5.98 11.53 20.85
N ILE A 119 -6.45 10.29 20.94
CA ILE A 119 -7.89 9.99 21.12
C ILE A 119 -8.45 10.72 22.35
N LYS A 120 -7.68 10.71 23.45
CA LYS A 120 -8.04 11.45 24.66
C LYS A 120 -8.14 12.96 24.40
N PHE A 121 -7.20 13.54 23.65
CA PHE A 121 -7.25 14.96 23.30
C PHE A 121 -8.46 15.31 22.43
N LEU A 122 -8.75 14.47 21.43
CA LEU A 122 -9.91 14.65 20.54
C LEU A 122 -11.25 14.60 21.26
N SER A 123 -11.29 14.03 22.47
CA SER A 123 -12.48 13.99 23.32
C SER A 123 -12.69 15.26 24.15
N GLU A 124 -11.71 16.17 24.17
CA GLU A 124 -11.83 17.47 24.82
C GLU A 124 -12.69 18.43 23.96
N GLU A 125 -13.33 19.41 24.61
CA GLU A 125 -14.28 20.31 23.95
C GLU A 125 -13.59 21.13 22.84
N GLY A 126 -14.22 21.18 21.66
CA GLY A 126 -13.73 21.95 20.51
C GLY A 126 -12.58 21.30 19.72
N VAL A 127 -11.80 20.38 20.30
CA VAL A 127 -10.62 19.80 19.64
C VAL A 127 -10.97 19.02 18.37
N LYS A 128 -11.99 18.15 18.44
CA LYS A 128 -12.48 17.41 17.27
C LYS A 128 -12.99 18.33 16.17
N VAL A 129 -13.63 19.45 16.54
CA VAL A 129 -14.12 20.44 15.58
C VAL A 129 -12.95 21.14 14.89
N THR A 130 -11.89 21.48 15.63
CA THR A 130 -10.65 22.04 15.06
C THR A 130 -10.00 21.07 14.07
N LEU A 131 -9.89 19.78 14.41
CA LEU A 131 -9.38 18.75 13.48
C LEU A 131 -10.23 18.69 12.20
N GLN A 132 -11.55 18.61 12.32
CA GLN A 132 -12.44 18.53 11.15
C GLN A 132 -12.34 19.76 10.25
N LYS A 133 -12.21 20.95 10.83
CA LYS A 133 -12.03 22.18 10.04
C LYS A 133 -10.66 22.21 9.36
N ALA A 134 -9.60 21.73 10.01
CA ALA A 134 -8.28 21.57 9.40
C ALA A 134 -8.32 20.56 8.24
N GLU A 135 -8.91 19.38 8.46
CA GLU A 135 -9.09 18.33 7.42
C GLU A 135 -9.83 18.91 6.21
N ASN A 136 -10.97 19.58 6.45
CA ASN A 136 -11.74 20.23 5.37
C ASN A 136 -10.96 21.32 4.64
N PHE A 137 -10.10 22.07 5.32
CA PHE A 137 -9.27 23.11 4.70
C PHE A 137 -8.24 22.49 3.74
N TYR A 138 -7.56 21.43 4.15
CA TYR A 138 -6.53 20.79 3.33
C TYR A 138 -7.07 19.84 2.25
N MET A 139 -8.30 19.32 2.43
CA MET A 139 -9.00 18.52 1.42
C MET A 139 -9.71 19.36 0.35
N GLN A 140 -9.81 20.69 0.52
CA GLN A 140 -10.34 21.57 -0.52
C GLN A 140 -9.53 21.45 -1.82
N GLU A 141 -10.18 21.77 -2.94
CA GLU A 141 -9.58 21.70 -4.28
C GLU A 141 -8.93 20.34 -4.57
N GLN A 142 -9.66 19.25 -4.29
CA GLN A 142 -9.21 17.88 -4.58
C GLN A 142 -7.93 17.50 -3.81
N SER A 143 -7.82 17.91 -2.54
CA SER A 143 -6.66 17.60 -1.67
C SER A 143 -5.32 18.15 -2.17
N LYS A 144 -5.35 19.20 -3.02
CA LYS A 144 -4.14 19.80 -3.60
C LYS A 144 -3.11 20.19 -2.54
N ASN A 145 -3.55 20.64 -1.37
CA ASN A 145 -2.66 21.11 -0.31
C ASN A 145 -2.34 20.04 0.75
N MET A 146 -2.81 18.80 0.58
CA MET A 146 -2.55 17.73 1.55
C MET A 146 -1.06 17.39 1.67
N HIS A 147 -0.29 17.59 0.59
CA HIS A 147 1.17 17.41 0.62
C HIS A 147 1.84 18.25 1.72
N LEU A 148 1.35 19.45 2.03
CA LEU A 148 1.92 20.30 3.10
C LEU A 148 1.76 19.67 4.49
N VAL A 149 0.73 18.84 4.66
CA VAL A 149 0.47 18.10 5.90
C VAL A 149 1.38 16.89 5.97
N ASP A 150 1.49 16.17 4.85
CA ASP A 150 2.11 14.85 4.77
C ASP A 150 3.62 14.87 4.54
N GLU A 151 4.18 15.97 4.03
CA GLU A 151 5.60 16.12 3.64
C GLU A 151 6.58 15.68 4.73
N GLU A 152 6.31 16.06 5.99
CA GLU A 152 7.17 15.75 7.13
C GLU A 152 6.92 14.36 7.73
N LEU A 153 5.80 13.72 7.40
CA LEU A 153 5.46 12.40 7.90
C LEU A 153 6.26 11.34 7.15
N TYR A 154 6.63 10.25 7.81
CA TYR A 154 7.28 9.10 7.14
C TYR A 154 6.28 8.21 6.40
N PHE A 155 5.05 8.16 6.87
CA PHE A 155 3.94 7.50 6.21
C PHE A 155 2.63 8.12 6.69
N THR A 156 1.57 7.95 5.92
CA THR A 156 0.24 8.44 6.26
C THR A 156 -0.71 7.27 6.48
N ILE A 157 -1.64 7.42 7.43
CA ILE A 157 -2.67 6.42 7.70
C ILE A 157 -4.03 7.02 7.34
N ASP A 158 -4.73 6.35 6.42
CA ASP A 158 -6.13 6.60 6.14
C ASP A 158 -6.99 5.49 6.79
N GLU A 159 -7.55 5.81 7.96
CA GLU A 159 -8.43 4.90 8.71
C GLU A 159 -9.72 4.58 7.95
N LYS A 160 -10.25 5.51 7.15
CA LYS A 160 -11.53 5.31 6.43
C LYS A 160 -11.36 4.23 5.38
N ASN A 161 -10.24 4.25 4.67
CA ASN A 161 -9.91 3.30 3.61
C ASN A 161 -9.04 2.13 4.08
N ARG A 162 -8.65 2.09 5.37
CA ARG A 162 -7.69 1.13 5.94
C ARG A 162 -6.42 1.05 5.10
N ASN A 163 -5.91 2.21 4.69
CA ASN A 163 -4.73 2.31 3.87
C ASN A 163 -3.58 2.96 4.61
N VAL A 164 -2.36 2.56 4.25
CA VAL A 164 -1.12 3.15 4.75
C VAL A 164 -0.20 3.36 3.57
N GLU A 165 0.26 4.59 3.40
CA GLU A 165 1.08 5.02 2.28
C GLU A 165 2.40 5.57 2.79
N LEU A 166 3.50 5.05 2.24
CA LEU A 166 4.85 5.56 2.49
C LEU A 166 5.00 6.90 1.77
N THR A 167 5.54 7.91 2.44
CA THR A 167 5.86 9.21 1.82
C THR A 167 7.27 9.21 1.26
N ASP A 168 7.63 10.24 0.51
CA ASP A 168 9.00 10.46 0.04
C ASP A 168 9.99 10.57 1.22
N HIS A 169 9.59 11.24 2.30
CA HIS A 169 10.41 11.33 3.52
C HIS A 169 10.60 9.96 4.19
N GLY A 170 9.58 9.10 4.16
CA GLY A 170 9.66 7.71 4.60
C GLY A 170 10.61 6.88 3.76
N ALA A 171 10.50 6.99 2.44
CA ALA A 171 11.36 6.31 1.50
C ALA A 171 12.83 6.73 1.69
N GLU A 172 13.10 8.03 1.80
CA GLU A 172 14.45 8.56 2.07
C GLU A 172 14.98 8.04 3.41
N PHE A 173 14.16 8.03 4.46
CA PHE A 173 14.55 7.51 5.77
C PHE A 173 14.96 6.05 5.71
N LEU A 174 14.22 5.22 4.98
CA LEU A 174 14.52 3.80 4.83
C LEU A 174 15.78 3.58 3.97
N SER A 175 16.04 4.42 2.97
CA SER A 175 17.26 4.36 2.15
C SER A 175 18.53 4.72 2.95
N ARG A 176 18.41 5.44 4.08
CA ARG A 176 19.56 5.80 4.93
C ARG A 176 20.14 4.55 5.60
N GLY A 177 21.25 4.06 5.05
CA GLY A 177 21.98 2.89 5.55
C GLY A 177 21.98 1.70 4.60
N THR A 178 21.29 1.79 3.47
CA THR A 178 21.50 0.94 2.29
C THR A 178 22.49 1.61 1.34
N ASP A 179 23.32 0.82 0.67
CA ASP A 179 24.28 1.31 -0.34
C ASP A 179 23.60 1.75 -1.66
N ASP A 180 22.27 1.66 -1.72
CA ASP A 180 21.45 1.95 -2.90
C ASP A 180 20.56 3.18 -2.63
N ASN A 181 20.86 4.30 -3.29
CA ASN A 181 20.06 5.53 -3.18
C ASN A 181 18.72 5.41 -3.91
N ASP A 182 18.61 4.51 -4.89
CA ASP A 182 17.42 4.30 -5.71
C ASP A 182 16.56 3.14 -5.20
N PHE A 183 16.82 2.68 -3.97
CA PHE A 183 16.26 1.49 -3.38
C PHE A 183 14.71 1.50 -3.29
N PHE A 184 14.10 2.69 -3.26
CA PHE A 184 12.64 2.90 -3.28
C PHE A 184 12.14 3.73 -4.46
N VAL A 185 13.03 4.16 -5.35
CA VAL A 185 12.64 4.90 -6.57
C VAL A 185 12.18 3.89 -7.61
N MET A 186 10.90 3.95 -7.96
CA MET A 186 10.32 3.12 -9.01
C MET A 186 10.70 3.67 -10.38
N PRO A 187 11.37 2.88 -11.24
CA PRO A 187 11.66 3.30 -12.60
C PRO A 187 10.38 3.39 -13.43
N ASP A 188 10.31 4.36 -14.33
CA ASP A 188 9.24 4.40 -15.33
C ASP A 188 9.57 3.38 -16.42
N ILE A 189 9.08 2.15 -16.22
CA ILE A 189 9.29 1.04 -17.16
C ILE A 189 8.95 1.47 -18.59
N ALA A 190 7.84 2.19 -18.81
CA ALA A 190 7.39 2.48 -20.16
C ALA A 190 8.38 3.38 -20.89
N SER A 191 8.83 4.43 -20.21
CA SER A 191 9.84 5.35 -20.75
C SER A 191 11.19 4.67 -20.94
N GLU A 192 11.67 3.94 -19.95
CA GLU A 192 12.98 3.28 -20.01
C GLU A 192 13.01 2.13 -21.03
N MET A 193 11.92 1.37 -21.20
CA MET A 193 11.83 0.34 -22.25
C MET A 193 11.89 0.95 -23.65
N VAL A 194 11.29 2.12 -23.85
CA VAL A 194 11.36 2.85 -25.13
C VAL A 194 12.77 3.37 -25.37
N GLU A 195 13.44 3.90 -24.36
CA GLU A 195 14.84 4.33 -24.46
C GLU A 195 15.77 3.17 -24.83
N ILE A 196 15.65 2.02 -24.15
CA ILE A 196 16.44 0.81 -24.48
C ILE A 196 16.17 0.36 -25.92
N GLN A 197 14.90 0.40 -26.35
CA GLN A 197 14.52 -0.02 -27.70
C GLN A 197 15.10 0.91 -28.77
N ASN A 198 15.12 2.22 -28.52
CA ASN A 198 15.63 3.25 -29.43
C ASN A 198 17.14 3.48 -29.30
N ASN A 199 17.82 2.79 -28.40
CA ASN A 199 19.26 2.95 -28.22
C ASN A 199 20.04 2.26 -29.35
N ASP A 200 20.59 3.04 -30.28
CA ASP A 200 21.35 2.54 -31.43
C ASP A 200 22.74 2.00 -31.08
N THR A 201 23.20 2.18 -29.83
CA THR A 201 24.50 1.68 -29.37
C THR A 201 24.46 0.22 -28.89
N LEU A 202 23.26 -0.32 -28.64
CA LEU A 202 23.05 -1.70 -28.19
C LEU A 202 22.63 -2.59 -29.34
N ASN A 203 23.21 -3.79 -29.42
CA ASN A 203 22.75 -4.82 -30.34
C ASN A 203 21.44 -5.48 -29.86
N ALA A 204 20.84 -6.35 -30.68
CA ALA A 204 19.55 -6.96 -30.35
C ALA A 204 19.57 -7.83 -29.08
N GLU A 205 20.69 -8.50 -28.80
CA GLU A 205 20.87 -9.34 -27.61
C GLU A 205 21.05 -8.47 -26.36
N GLU A 206 21.88 -7.44 -26.44
CA GLU A 206 22.10 -6.46 -25.36
C GLU A 206 20.82 -5.68 -25.01
N LYS A 207 19.97 -5.37 -26.01
CA LYS A 207 18.66 -4.75 -25.77
C LYS A 207 17.73 -5.67 -25.00
N GLU A 208 17.71 -6.96 -25.32
CA GLU A 208 16.85 -7.93 -24.66
C GLU A 208 17.32 -8.20 -23.22
N GLU A 209 18.64 -8.28 -23.01
CA GLU A 209 19.23 -8.39 -21.68
C GLU A 209 18.92 -7.16 -20.81
N ALA A 210 19.06 -5.95 -21.36
CA ALA A 210 18.73 -4.71 -20.68
C ALA A 210 17.24 -4.63 -20.30
N LYS A 211 16.33 -5.02 -21.22
CA LYS A 211 14.88 -5.08 -20.94
C LYS A 211 14.55 -6.09 -19.84
N THR A 212 15.20 -7.25 -19.87
CA THR A 212 15.03 -8.31 -18.87
C THR A 212 15.48 -7.82 -17.50
N LYS A 213 16.66 -7.19 -17.44
CA LYS A 213 17.20 -6.62 -16.20
C LYS A 213 16.30 -5.53 -15.63
N LEU A 214 15.85 -4.58 -16.45
CA LEU A 214 14.91 -3.53 -16.04
C LEU A 214 13.62 -4.12 -15.45
N SER A 215 13.07 -5.15 -16.12
CA SER A 215 11.85 -5.81 -15.66
C SER A 215 12.05 -6.55 -14.33
N GLN A 216 13.19 -7.20 -14.15
CA GLN A 216 13.56 -7.86 -12.89
C GLN A 216 13.75 -6.85 -11.76
N ASP A 217 14.48 -5.76 -12.01
CA ASP A 217 14.75 -4.71 -11.02
C ASP A 217 13.43 -4.06 -10.56
N PHE A 218 12.52 -3.73 -11.49
CA PHE A 218 11.20 -3.23 -11.14
C PHE A 218 10.38 -4.25 -10.34
N ALA A 219 10.39 -5.53 -10.73
CA ALA A 219 9.64 -6.56 -10.02
C ALA A 219 10.11 -6.69 -8.57
N ILE A 220 11.44 -6.65 -8.33
CA ILE A 220 12.03 -6.68 -6.99
C ILE A 220 11.64 -5.43 -6.19
N LYS A 221 11.78 -4.23 -6.75
CA LYS A 221 11.43 -2.97 -6.07
C LYS A 221 9.93 -2.90 -5.74
N SER A 222 9.07 -3.30 -6.68
CA SER A 222 7.62 -3.35 -6.51
C SER A 222 7.21 -4.31 -5.39
N LYS A 223 7.79 -5.53 -5.38
CA LYS A 223 7.55 -6.52 -4.32
C LYS A 223 7.99 -6.01 -2.95
N ARG A 224 9.11 -5.31 -2.89
CA ARG A 224 9.61 -4.71 -1.65
C ARG A 224 8.69 -3.62 -1.12
N LEU A 225 8.27 -2.67 -1.96
CA LEU A 225 7.31 -1.62 -1.58
C LEU A 225 5.99 -2.21 -1.11
N HIS A 226 5.50 -3.25 -1.79
CA HIS A 226 4.33 -3.98 -1.35
C HIS A 226 4.54 -4.58 0.04
N SER A 227 5.65 -5.27 0.26
CA SER A 227 5.99 -5.89 1.55
C SER A 227 6.07 -4.86 2.68
N ILE A 228 6.66 -3.68 2.43
CA ILE A 228 6.68 -2.58 3.40
C ILE A 228 5.28 -2.06 3.68
N SER A 229 4.44 -1.84 2.67
CA SER A 229 3.05 -1.42 2.87
C SER A 229 2.28 -2.42 3.73
N GLN A 230 2.46 -3.73 3.49
CA GLN A 230 1.84 -4.78 4.32
C GLN A 230 2.35 -4.76 5.77
N LEU A 231 3.67 -4.62 5.98
CA LEU A 231 4.24 -4.51 7.32
C LEU A 231 3.72 -3.27 8.03
N LEU A 232 3.71 -2.12 7.37
CA LEU A 232 3.16 -0.88 7.92
C LEU A 232 1.70 -1.03 8.32
N LYS A 233 0.87 -1.64 7.47
CA LYS A 233 -0.53 -1.98 7.81
C LYS A 233 -0.61 -2.87 9.04
N ALA A 234 0.20 -3.92 9.12
CA ALA A 234 0.22 -4.83 10.26
C ALA A 234 0.62 -4.16 11.58
N TYR A 235 1.51 -3.15 11.54
CA TYR A 235 1.92 -2.41 12.73
C TYR A 235 0.94 -1.31 13.16
N THR A 236 0.07 -0.84 12.26
CA THR A 236 -0.69 0.40 12.47
C THR A 236 -2.22 0.24 12.47
N LEU A 237 -2.78 -0.74 11.74
CA LEU A 237 -4.22 -0.91 11.53
C LEU A 237 -4.84 -2.04 12.35
#